data_AF-W4LZV0-F1
#
_entry.id   AF-W4LZV0-F1
#
_cell.length_a   1.000
_cell.length_b   1.000
_cell.length_c   1.000
_cell.angle_alpha   90.00
_cell.angle_beta   90.00
_cell.angle_gamma   90.00
#
_symmetry.space_group_name_H-M   'P 1'
#
loop_
_entity.id
_entity.type
_entity.pdbx_description
1 polymer ?
#
loop_
_entity_poly.entity_id
_entity_poly.type
_entity_poly.pdbx_seq_one_letter_code
_entity_poly.pdbx_strand_id
1 'polypeptide(L)'
;MRKACLPVWTFLAILLVMTLVGFFAVPSAIQAAQNIYIRLQADYNLRMSKGLAQFVANRARDGISRAQISKEAQAIIANSDVDRGYSCIIDQKTQTYINHPMQSAIGVDISTKRGFFQTDLQDTSEQKWQHVVPQVQSTEGILTS
;
A
#
# COMPACT_ATOMS: atom_id res chain seq x y z
N MET A 1 -20.76 -11.50 -59.59
CA MET A 1 -20.02 -11.00 -58.40
C MET A 1 -20.83 -11.00 -57.08
N ARG A 2 -22.06 -11.56 -57.02
CA ARG A 2 -22.90 -11.58 -55.79
C ARG A 2 -22.56 -12.66 -54.74
N LYS A 3 -21.75 -13.67 -55.08
CA LYS A 3 -21.49 -14.84 -54.21
C LYS A 3 -20.38 -14.62 -53.16
N ALA A 4 -19.58 -13.56 -53.31
CA ALA A 4 -18.48 -13.25 -52.39
C ALA A 4 -18.89 -12.40 -51.18
N CYS A 5 -20.12 -11.88 -51.12
CA CYS A 5 -20.56 -11.03 -50.01
C CYS A 5 -20.80 -11.81 -48.71
N LEU A 6 -21.31 -13.05 -48.80
CA LEU A 6 -21.61 -13.88 -47.62
C LEU A 6 -20.38 -14.13 -46.73
N PRO A 7 -19.24 -14.62 -47.27
CA PRO A 7 -18.05 -14.88 -46.45
C PRO A 7 -17.42 -13.61 -45.86
N VAL A 8 -17.54 -12.47 -46.55
CA VAL A 8 -17.02 -11.17 -46.06
C VAL A 8 -17.85 -10.67 -44.87
N TRP A 9 -19.18 -10.77 -44.95
CA TRP A 9 -20.05 -10.37 -43.83
C TRP A 9 -19.88 -11.28 -42.62
N THR A 10 -19.69 -12.58 -42.80
CA THR A 10 -19.39 -13.50 -41.68
C THR A 10 -18.04 -13.19 -41.05
N PHE A 11 -17.02 -12.88 -41.86
CA PHE A 11 -15.71 -12.49 -41.34
C PHE A 11 -15.80 -11.18 -40.54
N LEU A 12 -16.52 -10.19 -41.07
CA LEU A 12 -16.73 -8.91 -40.39
C LEU A 12 -17.52 -9.08 -39.09
N ALA A 13 -18.54 -9.95 -39.07
CA ALA A 13 -19.29 -10.27 -37.86
C ALA A 13 -18.41 -10.92 -36.79
N ILE A 14 -17.57 -11.90 -37.16
CA ILE A 14 -16.63 -12.53 -36.22
C ILE A 14 -15.61 -11.52 -35.71
N LEU A 15 -15.06 -10.68 -36.58
CA LEU A 15 -14.10 -9.63 -36.21
C LEU A 15 -14.74 -8.62 -35.25
N LEU A 16 -15.98 -8.21 -35.51
CA LEU A 16 -16.72 -7.28 -34.66
C LEU A 16 -16.99 -7.89 -33.28
N VAL A 17 -17.41 -9.15 -33.21
CA VAL A 17 -17.61 -9.86 -31.94
C VAL A 17 -16.29 -10.00 -31.17
N MET A 18 -15.20 -10.39 -31.82
CA MET A 18 -13.89 -10.47 -31.17
C MET A 18 -13.41 -9.11 -30.66
N THR A 19 -13.64 -8.04 -31.42
CA THR A 19 -13.30 -6.68 -31.02
C THR A 19 -14.13 -6.24 -29.81
N LEU A 20 -15.43 -6.51 -29.81
CA LEU A 20 -16.33 -6.23 -28.67
C LEU A 20 -15.87 -6.97 -27.42
N VAL A 21 -15.59 -8.27 -27.51
CA VAL A 21 -15.11 -9.05 -26.37
C VAL A 21 -13.76 -8.52 -25.88
N GLY A 22 -12.82 -8.24 -26.78
CA GLY A 22 -11.53 -7.65 -26.42
C GLY A 22 -11.67 -6.28 -25.76
N PHE A 23 -12.59 -5.44 -26.23
CA PHE A 23 -12.78 -4.08 -25.73
C PHE A 23 -13.50 -4.03 -24.38
N PHE A 24 -14.44 -4.94 -24.12
CA PHE A 24 -15.21 -4.92 -22.87
C PHE A 24 -14.70 -5.94 -21.84
N ALA A 25 -14.47 -7.20 -22.24
CA ALA A 25 -14.15 -8.25 -21.29
C ALA A 25 -12.74 -8.12 -20.71
N VAL A 26 -11.75 -7.74 -21.53
CA VAL A 26 -10.36 -7.63 -21.08
C VAL A 26 -10.18 -6.50 -20.05
N PRO A 27 -10.66 -5.26 -20.29
CA PRO A 27 -10.52 -4.21 -19.29
C PRO A 27 -11.28 -4.50 -17.99
N SER A 28 -12.48 -5.11 -18.06
CA SER A 28 -13.22 -5.50 -16.87
C SER A 28 -12.49 -6.57 -16.04
N ALA A 29 -11.90 -7.57 -16.70
CA ALA A 29 -11.10 -8.58 -16.02
C ALA A 29 -9.83 -7.99 -15.39
N ILE A 30 -9.16 -7.07 -16.09
CA ILE A 30 -7.98 -6.36 -15.55
C ILE A 30 -8.35 -5.53 -14.33
N GLN A 31 -9.45 -4.77 -14.38
CA GLN A 31 -9.92 -3.98 -13.23
C GLN A 31 -10.24 -4.86 -12.02
N ALA A 32 -10.91 -5.99 -12.24
CA ALA A 32 -11.18 -6.95 -11.16
C ALA A 32 -9.88 -7.50 -10.54
N ALA A 33 -8.91 -7.87 -11.37
CA ALA A 33 -7.61 -8.35 -10.90
C ALA A 33 -6.83 -7.27 -10.13
N GLN A 34 -6.84 -6.03 -10.61
CA GLN A 34 -6.23 -4.88 -9.92
C GLN A 34 -6.85 -4.66 -8.55
N ASN A 35 -8.18 -4.70 -8.44
CA ASN A 35 -8.87 -4.51 -7.16
C ASN A 35 -8.51 -5.61 -6.14
N ILE A 36 -8.44 -6.87 -6.60
CA ILE A 36 -7.99 -7.98 -5.75
C ILE A 36 -6.55 -7.79 -5.32
N TYR A 37 -5.67 -7.39 -6.23
CA TYR A 37 -4.26 -7.14 -5.95
C TYR A 37 -4.07 -6.04 -4.90
N ILE A 38 -4.73 -4.89 -5.09
CA ILE A 38 -4.68 -3.75 -4.15
C ILE A 38 -5.17 -4.18 -2.77
N ARG A 39 -6.29 -4.92 -2.70
CA ARG A 39 -6.83 -5.41 -1.44
C ARG A 39 -5.87 -6.37 -0.74
N LEU A 40 -5.30 -7.32 -1.47
CA LEU A 40 -4.35 -8.28 -0.92
C LEU A 40 -3.09 -7.59 -0.39
N GLN A 41 -2.59 -6.62 -1.15
CA GLN A 41 -1.43 -5.80 -0.80
C GLN A 41 -1.67 -5.04 0.50
N ALA A 42 -2.82 -4.38 0.62
CA ALA A 42 -3.14 -3.60 1.80
C ALA A 42 -3.48 -4.47 3.03
N ASP A 43 -4.12 -5.63 2.85
CA ASP A 43 -4.29 -6.63 3.91
C ASP A 43 -2.94 -7.17 4.43
N TYR A 44 -1.98 -7.41 3.52
CA TYR A 44 -0.63 -7.80 3.87
C TYR A 44 0.08 -6.71 4.68
N ASN A 45 0.02 -5.46 4.21
CA ASN A 45 0.61 -4.31 4.91
C ASN A 45 -0.01 -4.09 6.29
N LEU A 46 -1.33 -4.25 6.44
CA LEU A 46 -2.02 -4.17 7.72
C LEU A 46 -1.50 -5.23 8.70
N ARG A 47 -1.37 -6.49 8.26
CA ARG A 47 -0.83 -7.58 9.09
C ARG A 47 0.62 -7.32 9.46
N MET A 48 1.44 -6.86 8.52
CA MET A 48 2.85 -6.54 8.75
C MET A 48 3.02 -5.40 9.76
N SER A 49 2.24 -4.33 9.60
CA SER A 49 2.23 -3.18 10.51
C SER A 49 1.79 -3.58 11.92
N LYS A 50 0.71 -4.38 12.05
CA LYS A 50 0.28 -4.92 13.35
C LYS A 50 1.36 -5.80 14.00
N GLY A 51 2.01 -6.67 13.22
CA GLY A 51 3.10 -7.50 13.72
C GLY A 51 4.30 -6.67 14.18
N LEU A 52 4.67 -5.63 13.43
CA LEU A 52 5.75 -4.72 13.78
C LEU A 52 5.42 -3.90 15.04
N ALA A 53 4.18 -3.42 15.16
CA ALA A 53 3.72 -2.70 16.35
C ALA A 53 3.74 -3.59 17.60
N GLN A 54 3.29 -4.84 17.48
CA GLN A 54 3.38 -5.83 18.57
C GLN A 54 4.82 -6.15 18.94
N PHE A 55 5.70 -6.30 17.94
CA PHE A 55 7.13 -6.50 18.15
C PHE A 55 7.73 -5.34 18.96
N VAL A 56 7.51 -4.10 18.54
CA VAL A 56 8.00 -2.90 19.24
C VAL A 56 7.43 -2.83 20.66
N ALA A 57 6.13 -3.09 20.84
CA ALA A 57 5.48 -3.05 22.14
C ALA A 57 6.04 -4.11 23.11
N ASN A 58 6.28 -5.32 22.63
CA ASN A 58 6.86 -6.40 23.44
C ASN A 58 8.30 -6.05 23.84
N ARG A 59 9.13 -5.62 22.90
CA ARG A 59 10.52 -5.24 23.18
C ARG A 59 10.62 -4.06 24.16
N ALA A 60 9.70 -3.10 24.06
CA ALA A 60 9.64 -1.99 25.01
C ALA A 60 9.21 -2.45 26.40
N ARG A 61 8.29 -3.42 26.51
CA ARG A 61 7.89 -4.04 27.78
C ARG A 61 9.04 -4.80 28.42
N ASP A 62 9.89 -5.43 27.62
CA ASP A 62 11.08 -6.15 28.06
C ASP A 62 12.23 -5.22 28.52
N GLY A 63 12.01 -3.89 28.52
CA GLY A 63 12.99 -2.91 28.97
C GLY A 63 14.14 -2.68 27.99
N ILE A 64 14.01 -3.12 26.74
CA ILE A 64 15.05 -2.95 25.71
C ILE A 64 15.14 -1.47 25.33
N SER A 65 16.37 -0.98 25.14
CA SER A 65 16.59 0.42 24.77
C SER A 65 15.95 0.77 23.43
N ARG A 66 15.41 1.98 23.30
CA ARG A 66 14.81 2.49 22.05
C ARG A 66 15.74 2.34 20.84
N ALA A 67 17.04 2.57 21.02
CA ALA A 67 18.04 2.43 19.97
C ALA A 67 18.15 0.98 19.46
N GLN A 68 18.12 0.01 20.38
CA GLN A 68 18.15 -1.40 20.02
C GLN A 68 16.84 -1.85 19.37
N ILE A 69 15.69 -1.41 19.89
CA ILE A 69 14.38 -1.69 19.27
C ILE A 69 14.33 -1.16 17.84
N SER A 70 14.78 0.08 17.61
CA SER A 70 14.80 0.67 16.28
C SER A 70 15.75 -0.07 15.33
N LYS A 71 16.91 -0.52 15.81
CA LYS A 71 17.84 -1.33 15.00
C LYS A 71 17.22 -2.67 14.58
N GLU A 72 16.55 -3.35 15.51
CA GLU A 72 15.88 -4.63 15.23
C GLU A 72 14.67 -4.43 14.31
N ALA A 73 13.86 -3.40 14.54
CA ALA A 73 12.76 -3.02 13.66
C ALA A 73 13.24 -2.68 12.25
N GLN A 74 14.38 -1.95 12.13
CA GLN A 74 15.01 -1.67 10.85
C GLN A 74 15.39 -2.97 10.13
N ALA A 75 15.97 -3.94 10.84
CA ALA A 75 16.36 -5.21 10.25
C ALA A 75 15.15 -6.02 9.73
N ILE A 76 13.99 -5.89 10.38
CA ILE A 76 12.74 -6.56 9.96
C ILE A 76 12.19 -5.96 8.66
N ILE A 77 12.28 -4.64 8.49
CA ILE A 77 11.71 -3.95 7.32
C ILE A 77 12.74 -3.69 6.20
N ALA A 78 14.04 -3.81 6.50
CA ALA A 78 15.09 -3.61 5.51
C ALA A 78 14.93 -4.59 4.35
N ASN A 79 15.10 -4.09 3.12
CA ASN A 79 14.93 -4.85 1.89
C ASN A 79 13.51 -5.42 1.65
N SER A 80 12.48 -4.94 2.36
CA SER A 80 11.11 -5.22 1.93
C SER A 80 10.84 -4.50 0.60
N ASP A 81 10.21 -5.20 -0.34
CA ASP A 81 9.87 -4.71 -1.67
C ASP A 81 8.97 -3.46 -1.59
N VAL A 82 9.53 -2.29 -1.90
CA VAL A 82 8.82 -0.99 -1.85
C VAL A 82 7.73 -0.88 -2.91
N ASP A 83 7.84 -1.62 -4.02
CA ASP A 83 6.88 -1.57 -5.13
C ASP A 83 5.57 -2.28 -4.77
N ARG A 84 5.62 -3.17 -3.76
CA ARG A 84 4.45 -3.87 -3.21
C ARG A 84 3.92 -3.22 -1.94
N GLY A 85 4.29 -1.97 -1.68
CA GLY A 85 3.92 -1.27 -0.46
C GLY A 85 4.71 -1.77 0.73
N TYR A 86 4.95 -0.87 1.68
CA TYR A 86 5.93 -1.11 2.71
C TYR A 86 5.47 -0.62 4.08
N SER A 87 6.05 -1.21 5.13
CA SER A 87 5.88 -0.74 6.50
C SER A 87 7.04 0.17 6.89
N CYS A 88 6.74 1.27 7.56
CA CYS A 88 7.73 2.21 8.09
C CYS A 88 7.32 2.66 9.50
N ILE A 89 8.30 3.19 10.25
CA ILE A 89 8.06 3.79 11.57
C ILE A 89 8.39 5.27 11.47
N ILE A 90 7.47 6.10 11.92
CA ILE A 90 7.54 7.56 11.86
C ILE A 90 7.54 8.10 13.28
N ASP A 91 8.40 9.08 13.55
CA ASP A 91 8.32 9.87 14.76
C ASP A 91 7.17 10.89 14.62
N GLN A 92 6.16 10.79 15.49
CA GLN A 92 5.01 11.69 15.43
C GLN A 92 5.36 13.15 15.80
N LYS A 93 6.39 13.37 16.63
CA LYS A 93 6.81 14.71 17.08
C LYS A 93 7.60 15.42 16.00
N THR A 94 8.59 14.75 15.43
CA THR A 94 9.48 15.34 14.40
C THR A 94 9.00 15.08 12.98
N GLN A 95 7.97 14.24 12.80
CA GLN A 95 7.44 13.85 11.49
C GLN A 95 8.52 13.26 10.57
N THR A 96 9.53 12.59 11.13
CA THR A 96 10.63 11.98 10.38
C THR A 96 10.52 10.46 10.35
N TYR A 97 11.03 9.85 9.29
CA TYR A 97 11.17 8.39 9.24
C TYR A 97 12.24 7.92 10.23
N ILE A 98 11.84 7.17 11.26
CA ILE A 98 12.77 6.48 12.16
C ILE A 98 13.27 5.21 11.49
N ASN A 99 12.36 4.45 10.88
CA ASN A 99 12.67 3.23 10.17
C ASN A 99 11.97 3.22 8.81
N HIS A 100 12.73 2.89 7.76
CA HIS A 100 12.22 2.83 6.39
C HIS A 100 12.94 1.71 5.61
N PRO A 101 12.26 0.96 4.72
CA PRO A 101 12.90 -0.12 3.95
C PRO A 101 14.10 0.35 3.14
N MET A 102 13.96 1.54 2.55
CA MET A 102 15.05 2.26 1.89
C MET A 102 15.82 3.09 2.91
N GLN A 103 17.08 2.73 3.14
CA GLN A 103 17.94 3.38 4.15
C GLN A 103 18.16 4.88 3.89
N SER A 104 18.18 5.30 2.62
CA SER A 104 18.33 6.72 2.25
C SER A 104 17.12 7.59 2.62
N ALA A 105 15.99 7.01 3.02
CA ALA A 105 14.82 7.75 3.48
C ALA A 105 14.76 7.92 5.01
N ILE A 106 15.63 7.25 5.77
CA ILE A 106 15.69 7.40 7.24
C ILE A 106 16.13 8.83 7.57
N GLY A 107 15.44 9.47 8.52
CA GLY A 107 15.67 10.86 8.91
C GLY A 107 15.03 11.91 8.00
N VAL A 108 14.41 11.51 6.89
CA VAL A 108 13.69 12.43 6.00
C VAL A 108 12.33 12.78 6.61
N ASP A 109 11.97 14.06 6.54
CA ASP A 109 10.69 14.60 6.99
C ASP A 109 9.57 14.24 5.99
N ILE A 110 8.49 13.64 6.50
CA ILE A 110 7.33 13.23 5.70
C ILE A 110 6.50 14.40 5.17
N SER A 111 6.62 15.60 5.75
CA SER A 111 5.92 16.81 5.29
C SER A 111 6.53 17.37 4.01
N THR A 112 7.82 17.11 3.77
CA THR A 112 8.54 17.54 2.56
C THR A 112 8.30 16.63 1.37
N LYS A 113 7.96 15.35 1.63
CA LYS A 113 7.48 14.42 0.61
C LYS A 113 5.96 14.47 0.57
N ARG A 114 5.35 14.31 -0.61
CA ARG A 114 3.90 14.07 -0.73
C ARG A 114 3.61 12.63 -0.28
N GLY A 115 3.79 12.35 1.01
CA GLY A 115 3.34 11.09 1.60
C GLY A 115 1.82 11.08 1.57
N PHE A 116 1.25 10.33 0.63
CA PHE A 116 -0.19 10.09 0.58
C PHE A 116 -0.45 8.84 1.42
N PHE A 117 -1.30 8.98 2.42
CA PHE A 117 -1.66 7.89 3.31
C PHE A 117 -3.14 7.56 3.08
N GLN A 118 -3.44 6.28 2.90
CA GLN A 118 -4.80 5.77 2.89
C GLN A 118 -5.10 5.18 4.27
N THR A 119 -6.15 5.70 4.91
CA THR A 119 -6.64 5.28 6.23
C THR A 119 -7.62 4.12 6.14
N ASP A 120 -8.34 3.99 5.02
CA ASP A 120 -9.32 2.94 4.79
C ASP A 120 -9.11 2.29 3.40
N LEU A 121 -9.27 0.98 3.35
CA LEU A 121 -9.29 0.18 2.13
C LEU A 121 -10.45 0.55 1.20
N GLN A 122 -11.52 1.15 1.76
CA GLN A 122 -12.71 1.58 1.03
C GLN A 122 -12.71 3.07 0.66
N ASP A 123 -11.80 3.87 1.23
CA ASP A 123 -11.67 5.30 0.96
C ASP A 123 -10.43 5.58 0.12
N THR A 124 -10.63 5.87 -1.16
CA THR A 124 -9.55 6.23 -2.09
C THR A 124 -9.06 7.67 -1.93
N SER A 125 -9.62 8.45 -1.01
CA SER A 125 -9.17 9.82 -0.78
C SER A 125 -7.77 9.83 -0.17
N GLU A 126 -6.82 10.39 -0.91
CA GLU A 126 -5.47 10.60 -0.40
C GLU A 126 -5.50 11.66 0.70
N GLN A 127 -5.26 11.24 1.95
CA GLN A 127 -5.29 12.14 3.09
C GLN A 127 -3.86 12.54 3.47
N LYS A 128 -3.66 13.83 3.72
CA LYS A 128 -2.41 14.32 4.32
C LYS A 128 -2.25 13.70 5.70
N TRP A 129 -1.01 13.46 6.12
CA TRP A 129 -0.66 12.91 7.44
C TRP A 129 -1.45 13.51 8.62
N GLN A 130 -1.74 14.82 8.56
CA GLN A 130 -2.50 15.58 9.55
C GLN A 130 -3.96 15.10 9.76
N HIS A 131 -4.53 14.39 8.78
CA HIS A 131 -5.88 13.82 8.85
C HIS A 131 -5.88 12.30 9.12
N VAL A 132 -4.72 11.65 9.01
CA VAL A 132 -4.55 10.19 9.15
C VAL A 132 -4.26 9.79 10.60
N VAL A 133 -3.54 10.64 11.33
CA VAL A 133 -3.34 10.48 12.76
C VAL A 133 -4.48 11.22 13.46
N PRO A 134 -5.35 10.54 14.24
CA PRO A 134 -6.32 11.25 15.05
C PRO A 134 -5.58 12.28 15.91
N GLN A 135 -6.03 13.54 15.91
CA GLN A 135 -5.67 14.50 16.94
C GLN A 135 -6.29 14.06 18.27
N VAL A 136 -5.88 12.90 18.80
CA VAL A 136 -6.48 12.27 19.97
C VAL A 136 -5.40 12.00 21.00
N GLN A 137 -5.53 12.73 22.10
CA GLN A 137 -5.01 12.36 23.41
C GLN A 137 -5.49 10.95 23.77
N SER A 138 -4.64 9.92 23.59
CA SER A 138 -4.79 8.53 24.07
C SER A 138 -6.06 7.78 23.58
N THR A 139 -5.99 6.55 23.09
CA THR A 139 -5.97 5.38 24.00
C THR A 139 -5.60 4.05 23.32
N GLU A 140 -5.17 4.01 22.07
CA GLU A 140 -4.61 2.78 21.47
C GLU A 140 -3.47 3.11 20.51
N GLY A 141 -2.23 2.97 20.99
CA GLY A 141 -1.03 3.09 20.16
C GLY A 141 0.14 3.76 20.85
N ILE A 142 1.06 2.94 21.37
CA ILE A 142 2.50 3.21 21.46
C ILE A 142 2.92 4.47 22.28
N LEU A 143 3.26 4.21 23.54
CA LEU A 143 4.22 4.94 24.41
C LEU A 143 4.39 6.44 24.15
N THR A 144 3.53 7.24 24.76
CA THR A 144 3.85 8.61 25.15
C THR A 144 4.91 8.58 26.27
N SER A 145 6.05 9.25 26.04
CA SER A 145 6.90 9.75 27.13
C SER A 145 6.28 11.00 27.73
#